data_AF-A0A2S0KK34-F1
#
_entry.id   AF-A0A2S0KK34-F1
#
_cell.length_a   1.000
_cell.length_b   1.000
_cell.length_c   1.000
_cell.angle_alpha   90.00
_cell.angle_beta   90.00
_cell.angle_gamma   90.00
#
_symmetry.space_group_name_H-M   'P 1'
#
loop_
_entity.id
_entity.type
_entity.pdbx_description
1 polymer ?
#
loop_
_entity_poly.entity_id
_entity_poly.type
_entity_poly.pdbx_seq_one_letter_code
_entity_poly.pdbx_strand_id
1 'polypeptide(L)'
;MPKVFERIASVNARRALVLLGVLALLALTLAVPTRTYLSQRAEFDRLQEANAELEREVDYYQKRVTEQNDPAWIENQARARLQFVMPGEKQVVLRFPEKAKQQEREKAAREYAANPWYSNLWDAVSTPPEGK
;
A
#
# COMPACT_ATOMS: atom_id res chain seq x y z
N MET A 1 52.38 -4.74 -26.37
CA MET A 1 52.32 -3.67 -27.40
C MET A 1 52.11 -2.32 -26.73
N PRO A 2 53.13 -1.45 -26.66
CA PRO A 2 52.90 -0.01 -26.43
C PRO A 2 53.78 0.83 -27.37
N LYS A 3 53.27 1.17 -28.56
CA LYS A 3 53.92 2.12 -29.50
C LYS A 3 53.15 3.42 -29.68
N VAL A 4 52.06 3.61 -28.93
CA VAL A 4 51.22 4.81 -29.03
C VAL A 4 51.88 6.02 -28.37
N PHE A 5 52.68 5.79 -27.34
CA PHE A 5 53.26 6.87 -26.53
C PHE A 5 54.47 7.58 -27.18
N GLU A 6 55.20 6.95 -28.10
CA GLU A 6 56.38 7.57 -28.73
C GLU A 6 56.02 8.60 -29.82
N ARG A 7 54.82 8.52 -30.42
CA ARG A 7 54.38 9.50 -31.44
C ARG A 7 54.00 10.87 -30.88
N ILE A 8 53.97 11.00 -29.55
CA ILE A 8 53.56 12.23 -28.86
C ILE A 8 54.73 13.23 -28.77
N ALA A 9 55.98 12.78 -28.97
CA ALA A 9 57.18 13.59 -28.79
C ALA A 9 57.44 14.64 -29.90
N SER A 10 56.76 14.57 -31.06
CA SER A 10 56.93 15.53 -32.17
C SER A 10 55.64 16.28 -32.53
N VAL A 11 54.71 16.44 -31.58
CA VAL A 11 53.49 17.22 -31.81
C VAL A 11 53.81 18.69 -31.56
N ASN A 12 53.81 19.50 -32.63
CA ASN A 12 53.89 20.96 -32.52
C ASN A 12 52.93 21.47 -31.42
N ALA A 13 53.43 22.27 -30.48
CA ALA A 13 52.67 22.73 -29.32
C ALA A 13 51.31 23.35 -29.69
N ARG A 14 51.25 24.06 -30.82
CA ARG A 14 50.01 24.61 -31.37
C ARG A 14 48.97 23.53 -31.74
N ARG A 15 49.41 22.41 -32.36
CA ARG A 15 48.53 21.29 -32.69
C ARG A 15 48.10 20.54 -31.43
N ALA A 16 48.98 20.40 -30.44
CA ALA A 16 48.62 19.80 -29.16
C ALA A 16 47.55 20.62 -28.42
N LEU A 17 47.68 21.95 -28.38
CA LEU A 17 46.68 22.85 -27.79
C LEU A 17 45.32 22.77 -28.49
N VAL A 18 45.31 22.73 -29.83
CA VAL A 18 44.08 22.57 -30.61
C VAL A 18 43.41 21.22 -30.31
N LEU A 19 44.19 20.13 -30.29
CA LEU A 19 43.66 18.80 -29.97
C LEU A 19 43.07 18.73 -28.56
N LEU A 20 43.74 19.32 -27.57
CA LEU A 20 43.27 19.36 -26.19
C LEU A 20 41.97 20.18 -26.06
N GLY A 21 41.89 21.32 -26.76
CA GLY A 21 40.66 22.12 -26.85
C GLY A 21 39.49 21.37 -27.49
N VAL A 22 39.75 20.62 -28.57
CA VAL A 22 38.73 19.79 -29.23
C VAL A 22 38.26 18.66 -28.31
N LEU A 23 39.18 17.98 -27.62
CA LEU A 23 38.85 16.94 -26.63
C LEU A 23 38.03 17.50 -25.47
N ALA A 24 38.37 18.68 -24.97
CA ALA A 24 37.63 19.36 -23.92
C ALA A 24 36.20 19.75 -24.37
N LEU A 25 36.06 20.27 -25.59
CA LEU A 25 34.77 20.56 -26.20
C LEU A 25 33.92 19.29 -26.36
N LEU A 26 34.51 18.21 -26.89
CA LEU A 26 33.81 16.93 -27.04
C LEU A 26 33.34 16.40 -25.68
N ALA A 27 34.22 16.42 -24.67
CA ALA A 27 33.89 15.98 -23.32
C ALA A 27 32.74 16.82 -22.72
N LEU A 28 32.75 18.15 -22.90
CA LEU A 28 31.66 19.02 -22.47
C LEU A 28 30.33 18.75 -23.20
N THR A 29 30.37 18.50 -24.51
CA THR A 29 29.18 18.15 -25.31
C THR A 29 28.60 16.80 -24.89
N LEU A 30 29.45 15.83 -24.53
CA LEU A 30 29.05 14.48 -24.11
C LEU A 30 28.75 14.35 -22.60
N ALA A 31 29.17 15.33 -21.79
CA ALA A 31 28.92 15.32 -20.33
C ALA A 31 27.43 15.43 -19.98
N VAL A 32 26.62 16.12 -20.79
CA VAL A 32 25.17 16.25 -20.55
C VAL A 32 24.38 14.99 -20.98
N PRO A 33 24.59 14.44 -22.20
CA PRO A 33 23.91 13.22 -22.67
C PRO A 33 24.16 11.97 -21.80
N THR A 34 25.34 11.85 -21.20
CA THR A 34 25.69 10.70 -20.37
C THR A 34 24.85 10.62 -19.10
N ARG A 35 24.55 11.76 -18.48
CA ARG A 35 23.68 11.81 -17.29
C ARG A 35 22.24 11.46 -17.62
N THR A 36 21.71 11.92 -18.77
CA THR A 36 20.33 11.64 -19.18
C THR A 36 20.14 10.19 -19.63
N TYR A 37 21.13 9.58 -20.27
CA TYR A 37 21.05 8.17 -20.67
C TYR A 37 20.92 7.22 -19.48
N LEU A 38 21.64 7.50 -18.38
CA LEU A 38 21.56 6.71 -17.15
C LEU A 38 20.23 6.91 -16.41
N SER A 39 19.70 8.14 -16.38
CA SER A 39 18.39 8.39 -15.76
C SER A 39 17.23 7.77 -16.56
N GLN A 40 17.32 7.77 -17.89
CA GLN A 40 16.32 7.15 -18.76
C GLN A 40 16.23 5.63 -18.54
N ARG A 41 17.34 4.96 -18.25
CA ARG A 41 17.31 3.51 -17.99
C ARG A 41 16.59 3.17 -16.70
N ALA A 42 16.87 3.91 -15.62
CA ALA A 42 16.18 3.71 -14.35
C ALA A 42 14.69 4.05 -14.43
N GLU A 43 14.31 5.03 -15.25
CA GLU A 43 12.90 5.38 -15.49
C GLU A 43 12.18 4.28 -16.27
N PHE A 44 12.83 3.69 -17.27
CA PHE A 44 12.28 2.56 -18.03
C PHE A 44 12.04 1.33 -17.16
N ASP A 45 13.01 0.95 -16.33
CA ASP A 45 12.89 -0.21 -15.45
C ASP A 45 11.76 0.01 -14.41
N ARG A 46 11.65 1.22 -13.85
CA ARG A 46 10.54 1.57 -12.94
C ARG A 46 9.17 1.52 -13.62
N LEU A 47 9.07 1.99 -14.86
CA LEU A 47 7.81 1.94 -15.62
C LEU A 47 7.41 0.49 -15.95
N GLN A 48 8.37 -0.38 -16.25
CA GLN A 48 8.10 -1.80 -16.45
C GLN A 48 7.60 -2.48 -15.17
N GLU A 49 8.24 -2.22 -14.03
CA GLU A 49 7.79 -2.74 -12.73
C GLU A 49 6.38 -2.27 -12.39
N ALA A 50 6.10 -0.98 -12.57
CA ALA A 50 4.78 -0.40 -12.34
C ALA A 50 3.71 -1.02 -13.27
N ASN A 51 4.02 -1.25 -14.54
CA ASN A 51 3.09 -1.89 -15.46
C ASN A 51 2.79 -3.34 -15.05
N ALA A 52 3.82 -4.10 -14.65
CA ALA A 52 3.64 -5.47 -14.17
C ALA A 52 2.87 -5.54 -12.84
N GLU A 53 2.96 -4.53 -11.99
CA GLU A 53 2.10 -4.40 -10.80
C GLU A 53 0.65 -4.11 -11.18
N LEU A 54 0.40 -3.15 -12.07
CA LEU A 54 -0.94 -2.82 -12.55
C LEU A 54 -1.64 -4.00 -13.22
N GLU A 55 -0.92 -4.74 -14.07
CA GLU A 55 -1.45 -5.94 -14.73
C GLU A 55 -1.89 -7.00 -13.70
N ARG A 56 -1.12 -7.19 -12.62
CA ARG A 56 -1.48 -8.10 -11.53
C ARG A 56 -2.71 -7.63 -10.76
N GLU A 57 -2.84 -6.33 -10.52
CA GLU A 57 -4.02 -5.76 -9.88
C GLU A 57 -5.28 -5.96 -10.74
N VAL A 58 -5.18 -5.67 -12.04
CA VAL A 58 -6.29 -5.87 -12.99
C VAL A 58 -6.74 -7.34 -12.98
N ASP A 59 -5.81 -8.28 -13.08
CA ASP A 59 -6.11 -9.71 -13.02
C ASP A 59 -6.78 -10.13 -11.71
N TYR A 60 -6.30 -9.58 -10.58
CA TYR A 60 -6.87 -9.84 -9.27
C TYR A 60 -8.30 -9.31 -9.14
N TYR A 61 -8.55 -8.07 -9.57
CA TYR A 61 -9.88 -7.47 -9.53
C TYR A 61 -10.84 -8.16 -10.51
N GLN A 62 -10.36 -8.55 -11.69
CA GLN A 62 -11.17 -9.28 -12.66
C GLN A 62 -11.62 -10.64 -12.11
N LYS A 63 -10.73 -11.35 -11.41
CA LYS A 63 -11.09 -12.58 -10.69
C LYS A 63 -12.13 -12.33 -9.60
N ARG A 64 -11.90 -11.31 -8.76
CA ARG A 64 -12.86 -10.91 -7.71
C ARG A 64 -14.23 -10.59 -8.25
N VAL A 65 -14.31 -9.83 -9.35
CA VAL A 65 -15.59 -9.50 -10.00
C VAL A 65 -16.27 -10.77 -10.51
N THR A 66 -15.51 -11.67 -11.13
CA THR A 66 -16.04 -12.95 -11.62
C THR A 66 -16.58 -13.81 -10.49
N GLU A 67 -15.83 -13.93 -9.39
CA GLU A 67 -16.25 -14.66 -8.18
C GLU A 67 -17.49 -14.03 -7.52
N GLN A 68 -17.57 -12.70 -7.48
CA GLN A 68 -18.69 -11.97 -6.87
C GLN A 68 -19.97 -11.98 -7.71
N ASN A 69 -19.83 -12.13 -9.03
CA ASN A 69 -20.96 -12.26 -9.95
C ASN A 69 -21.60 -13.66 -9.92
N ASP A 70 -20.99 -14.64 -9.24
CA ASP A 70 -21.59 -15.95 -9.05
C ASP A 70 -22.83 -15.82 -8.13
N PRO A 71 -24.03 -16.25 -8.57
CA PRO A 71 -25.23 -16.23 -7.73
C PRO A 71 -25.04 -16.98 -6.39
N ALA A 72 -24.22 -18.04 -6.34
CA ALA A 72 -23.94 -18.74 -5.10
C ALA A 72 -23.15 -17.87 -4.09
N TRP A 73 -22.28 -16.98 -4.58
CA TRP A 73 -21.55 -16.04 -3.74
C TRP A 73 -22.50 -14.99 -3.15
N ILE A 74 -23.43 -14.47 -3.95
CA ILE A 74 -24.44 -13.50 -3.53
C ILE A 74 -25.38 -14.11 -2.47
N GLU A 75 -25.85 -15.33 -2.68
CA GLU A 75 -26.71 -16.05 -1.73
C GLU A 75 -26.01 -16.26 -0.39
N ASN A 76 -24.76 -16.71 -0.41
CA ASN A 76 -23.96 -16.91 0.80
C ASN A 76 -23.71 -15.58 1.54
N GLN A 77 -23.43 -14.51 0.82
CA GLN A 77 -23.20 -13.19 1.41
C GLN A 77 -24.49 -12.59 1.99
N ALA A 78 -25.62 -12.77 1.31
CA ALA A 78 -26.94 -12.38 1.80
C ALA A 78 -27.31 -13.14 3.08
N ARG A 79 -27.03 -14.45 3.15
CA ARG A 79 -27.24 -15.26 4.36
C ARG A 79 -26.31 -14.83 5.50
N ALA A 80 -25.03 -14.59 5.23
CA ALA A 80 -24.05 -14.24 6.25
C ALA A 80 -24.29 -12.85 6.86
N ARG A 81 -24.62 -11.85 6.05
CA ARG A 81 -24.75 -10.46 6.50
C ARG A 81 -26.17 -10.04 6.84
N LEU A 82 -27.13 -10.46 6.02
CA LEU A 82 -28.52 -10.00 6.12
C LEU A 82 -29.44 -11.06 6.72
N GLN A 83 -28.88 -12.24 7.04
CA GLN A 83 -29.64 -13.39 7.54
C GLN A 83 -30.81 -13.78 6.63
N PHE A 84 -30.68 -13.50 5.32
CA PHE A 84 -31.67 -13.92 4.34
C PHE A 84 -31.74 -15.45 4.27
N VAL A 85 -32.97 -15.95 4.20
CA VAL A 85 -33.31 -17.36 4.06
C VAL A 85 -34.11 -17.56 2.78
N MET A 86 -33.98 -18.72 2.13
CA MET A 86 -34.81 -19.00 0.96
C MET A 86 -36.29 -19.14 1.36
N PRO A 87 -37.24 -18.83 0.46
CA PRO A 87 -38.67 -19.06 0.71
C PRO A 87 -38.91 -20.53 1.10
N GLY A 88 -39.29 -20.78 2.36
CA GLY A 88 -39.51 -22.12 2.92
C GLY A 88 -38.50 -22.58 3.97
N GLU A 89 -37.35 -21.91 4.12
CA GLU A 89 -36.40 -22.16 5.22
C GLU A 89 -36.83 -21.43 6.52
N LYS A 90 -36.72 -22.10 7.67
CA LYS A 90 -36.98 -21.49 9.00
C LYS A 90 -35.67 -20.98 9.60
N GLN A 91 -35.58 -19.68 9.82
CA GLN A 91 -34.45 -19.07 10.51
C GLN A 91 -34.47 -19.43 12.01
N VAL A 92 -33.41 -20.06 12.53
CA VAL A 92 -33.26 -20.34 13.97
C VAL A 92 -32.27 -19.34 14.57
N VAL A 93 -32.77 -18.39 15.35
CA VAL A 93 -31.93 -17.46 16.12
C VAL A 93 -31.77 -18.01 17.54
N LEU A 94 -30.55 -18.45 17.88
CA LEU A 94 -30.23 -18.92 19.24
C LEU A 94 -30.02 -17.71 20.15
N ARG A 95 -31.03 -17.36 20.95
CA ARG A 95 -30.91 -16.33 21.97
C ARG A 95 -30.39 -16.95 23.27
N PHE A 96 -29.14 -16.64 23.62
CA PHE A 96 -28.55 -17.01 24.90
C PHE A 96 -28.69 -15.83 25.88
N PRO A 97 -29.64 -15.86 26.83
CA PRO A 97 -29.90 -14.74 27.73
C PRO A 97 -28.68 -14.37 28.59
N GLU A 98 -27.84 -15.34 28.93
CA GLU A 98 -26.62 -15.10 29.70
C GLU A 98 -25.53 -14.38 28.90
N LYS A 99 -25.41 -14.67 27.60
CA LYS A 99 -24.45 -13.97 26.73
C LYS A 99 -24.83 -12.50 26.52
N ALA A 100 -26.13 -12.22 26.42
CA ALA A 100 -26.62 -10.84 26.35
C ALA A 100 -26.26 -10.06 27.62
N LYS A 101 -26.50 -10.63 28.81
CA LYS A 101 -26.10 -10.02 30.09
C LYS A 101 -24.58 -9.85 30.22
N GLN A 102 -23.79 -10.78 29.69
CA GLN A 102 -22.33 -10.66 29.67
C GLN A 102 -21.86 -9.51 28.76
N GLN A 103 -22.44 -9.38 27.56
CA GLN A 103 -22.10 -8.28 26.64
C GLN A 103 -22.47 -6.90 27.20
N GLU A 104 -23.62 -6.78 27.87
CA GLU A 104 -24.01 -5.55 28.57
C GLU A 104 -23.02 -5.19 29.69
N ARG A 105 -22.62 -6.17 30.51
CA ARG A 105 -21.59 -5.97 31.55
C ARG A 105 -20.25 -5.53 30.98
N GLU A 106 -19.79 -6.14 29.88
CA GLU A 106 -18.55 -5.76 29.20
C GLU A 106 -18.62 -4.36 28.58
N LYS A 107 -19.79 -3.97 28.05
CA LYS A 107 -20.01 -2.63 27.51
C LYS A 107 -19.98 -1.58 28.61
N ALA A 108 -20.69 -1.81 29.72
CA ALA A 108 -20.65 -0.95 30.90
C ALA A 108 -19.22 -0.82 31.47
N ALA A 109 -18.46 -1.91 31.52
CA ALA A 109 -17.07 -1.88 31.97
C ALA A 109 -16.15 -1.05 31.04
N ARG A 110 -16.36 -1.14 29.71
CA ARG A 110 -15.63 -0.31 28.73
C ARG A 110 -15.98 1.16 28.85
N GLU A 111 -17.26 1.49 29.02
CA GLU A 111 -17.72 2.85 29.24
C GLU A 111 -17.15 3.43 30.55
N TYR A 112 -17.16 2.66 31.64
CA TYR A 112 -16.53 3.04 32.90
C TYR A 112 -15.01 3.28 32.75
N ALA A 113 -14.31 2.47 31.96
CA ALA A 113 -12.88 2.64 31.70
C ALA A 113 -12.57 3.82 30.77
N ALA A 114 -13.47 4.17 29.85
CA ALA A 114 -13.32 5.30 28.94
C ALA A 114 -13.67 6.64 29.57
N ASN A 115 -14.53 6.63 30.60
CA ASN A 115 -14.93 7.83 31.33
C ASN A 115 -13.78 8.38 32.19
N PRO A 116 -13.64 9.72 32.28
CA PRO A 116 -12.74 10.35 33.23
C PRO A 116 -13.07 9.95 34.68
N TRP A 117 -12.03 9.78 35.52
CA TRP A 117 -12.18 9.25 36.88
C TRP A 117 -13.16 10.03 37.77
N TYR A 118 -13.28 11.35 37.57
CA TYR A 118 -14.20 12.21 38.33
C TYR A 118 -15.67 11.96 37.95
N SER A 119 -15.94 11.56 36.71
CA SER A 119 -17.30 11.24 36.23
C SER A 119 -17.79 9.96 36.90
N ASN A 120 -16.91 8.95 36.98
CA ASN A 120 -17.21 7.68 37.64
C ASN A 120 -17.42 7.85 39.15
N LEU A 121 -16.68 8.77 39.78
CA LEU A 121 -16.85 9.08 41.20
C LEU A 121 -18.19 9.79 41.45
N TRP A 122 -18.58 10.73 40.59
CA TRP A 122 -19.87 11.42 40.74
C TRP A 122 -21.06 10.50 40.50
N ASP A 123 -20.94 9.59 39.54
CA ASP A 123 -21.95 8.57 39.25
C ASP A 123 -22.14 7.60 40.44
N ALA A 124 -21.04 7.21 41.10
CA ALA A 124 -21.08 6.36 42.28
C ALA A 124 -21.75 7.01 43.51
N VAL A 125 -21.71 8.35 43.60
CA VAL A 125 -22.38 9.10 44.68
C VAL A 125 -23.83 9.43 44.34
N SER A 126 -24.14 9.59 43.05
CA SER A 126 -25.46 9.99 42.56
C SER A 126 -26.40 8.82 42.31
N THR A 127 -25.87 7.61 42.09
CA THR A 127 -26.65 6.39 41.91
C THR A 127 -26.89 5.71 43.26
N PRO A 128 -28.15 5.64 43.75
CA PRO A 128 -28.47 4.88 44.96
C PRO A 128 -28.11 3.40 44.73
N PRO A 129 -27.49 2.72 45.71
CA PRO A 129 -27.23 1.30 45.58
C PRO A 129 -28.55 0.57 45.34
N GLU A 130 -28.66 -0.17 44.25
CA GLU A 130 -29.84 -0.98 43.97
C GLU A 130 -30.05 -1.95 45.14
N GLY A 131 -31.16 -1.72 45.86
CA GLY A 131 -31.55 -2.51 47.02
C GLY A 131 -31.70 -3.97 46.61
N LYS A 132 -31.20 -4.86 47.48
CA LYS A 132 -31.54 -6.28 47.46
C LYS A 132 -33.00 -6.48 47.80
#